data_AF-A0A6B1GFX1-F1
#
_entry.id   AF-A0A6B1GFX1-F1
#
_cell.length_a   1.000
_cell.length_b   1.000
_cell.length_c   1.000
_cell.angle_alpha   90.00
_cell.angle_beta   90.00
_cell.angle_gamma   90.00
#
_symmetry.space_group_name_H-M   'P 1'
#
loop_
_entity.id
_entity.type
_entity.pdbx_description
1 polymer ?
#
loop_
_entity_poly.entity_id
_entity_poly.type
_entity_poly.pdbx_seq_one_letter_code
_entity_poly.pdbx_strand_id
1 'polypeptide(L)' 'MIWDFAGERLPEPWQHDIRRVRDCLRAADASTDALRACLHEREVEALIERSTELLANPVLPEMYPWRCVPWPPI' A
#
# COMPACT_ATOMS: atom_id res chain seq x y z
N MET A 1 -0.32 -3.47 19.08
CA MET A 1 -0.27 -4.48 18.00
C MET A 1 -0.61 -3.81 16.67
N ILE A 2 -0.11 -4.28 15.52
CA ILE A 2 -0.43 -3.66 14.21
C ILE A 2 -1.95 -3.63 13.94
N TRP A 3 -2.70 -4.54 14.54
CA TRP A 3 -4.16 -4.66 14.43
C TRP A 3 -4.96 -3.71 15.31
N ASP A 4 -4.32 -2.91 16.17
CA ASP A 4 -5.04 -1.94 17.00
C ASP A 4 -5.75 -0.87 16.15
N PHE A 5 -5.35 -0.73 14.88
CA PHE A 5 -5.90 0.22 13.91
C PHE A 5 -6.85 -0.43 12.89
N ALA A 6 -7.24 -1.69 13.06
CA ALA A 6 -8.15 -2.38 12.15
C ALA A 6 -9.50 -1.65 12.07
N GLY A 7 -10.01 -1.46 10.85
CA GLY A 7 -11.26 -0.72 10.62
C GLY A 7 -11.16 0.80 10.83
N GLU A 8 -9.99 1.33 11.23
CA GLU A 8 -9.82 2.77 11.38
C GLU A 8 -9.65 3.47 10.03
N ARG A 9 -10.21 4.67 9.93
CA ARG A 9 -10.00 5.54 8.77
C ARG A 9 -8.57 6.06 8.75
N LEU A 10 -7.91 6.01 7.60
CA LEU A 10 -6.59 6.60 7.42
C LEU A 10 -6.65 8.13 7.65
N PRO A 11 -5.73 8.69 8.46
CA PRO A 11 -5.58 10.14 8.60
C PRO A 11 -5.39 10.83 7.24
N GLU A 12 -6.02 11.99 7.05
CA GLU A 12 -5.93 12.75 5.80
C GLU A 12 -4.48 13.06 5.36
N PRO A 13 -3.54 13.41 6.25
CA PRO A 13 -2.14 13.61 5.86
C PRO A 13 -1.53 12.36 5.20
N TRP A 14 -1.87 11.18 5.68
CA TRP A 14 -1.36 9.92 5.11
C TRP A 14 -1.99 9.63 3.76
N GLN A 15 -3.29 9.90 3.62
CA GLN A 15 -3.96 9.79 2.32
C GLN A 15 -3.31 10.73 1.28
N HIS A 16 -2.96 11.95 1.67
CA HIS A 16 -2.23 12.89 0.81
C HIS A 16 -0.88 12.32 0.36
N ASP A 17 -0.09 11.78 1.30
CA ASP A 17 1.23 11.23 0.98
C ASP A 17 1.14 9.97 0.11
N ILE A 18 0.19 9.07 0.38
CA ILE A 18 -0.08 7.89 -0.46
C ILE A 18 -0.48 8.33 -1.88
N ARG A 19 -1.33 9.36 -2.00
CA ARG A 19 -1.74 9.92 -3.30
C ARG A 19 -0.53 10.45 -4.06
N ARG A 20 0.34 11.21 -3.40
CA ARG A 20 1.57 11.73 -3.97
C ARG A 20 2.48 10.61 -4.48
N VAL A 21 2.75 9.60 -3.65
CA VAL A 21 3.61 8.46 -4.03
C VAL A 21 3.04 7.71 -5.23
N ARG A 22 1.74 7.38 -5.20
CA ARG A 22 1.04 6.72 -6.31
C ARG A 22 1.17 7.52 -7.61
N ASP A 23 0.97 8.82 -7.55
CA ASP A 23 1.00 9.68 -8.74
C ASP A 23 2.42 9.83 -9.29
N CYS A 24 3.45 9.93 -8.43
CA CYS A 24 4.85 9.89 -8.84
C CYS A 24 5.22 8.55 -9.51
N LEU A 25 4.76 7.42 -8.96
CA LEU A 25 4.99 6.09 -9.55
C LEU A 25 4.30 5.94 -10.90
N ARG A 26 3.05 6.40 -11.04
CA ARG A 26 2.31 6.39 -12.32
C ARG A 26 2.97 7.25 -13.39
N ALA A 27 3.53 8.39 -13.00
CA ALA A 27 4.22 9.28 -13.91
C ALA A 27 5.63 8.80 -14.27
N ALA A 28 6.13 7.74 -13.63
CA ALA A 28 7.53 7.32 -13.68
C ALA A 28 8.48 8.50 -13.43
N ASP A 29 8.16 9.32 -12.41
CA ASP A 29 8.94 10.49 -12.04
C ASP A 29 10.36 10.07 -11.61
N ALA A 30 11.37 10.88 -11.94
CA ALA A 30 12.77 10.60 -11.64
C ALA A 30 13.04 10.38 -10.14
N SER A 31 12.23 11.00 -9.27
CA SER A 31 12.29 10.77 -7.81
C SER A 31 11.96 9.33 -7.41
N THR A 32 11.33 8.55 -8.29
CA THR A 32 10.99 7.13 -8.06
C THR A 32 12.03 6.15 -8.60
N ASP A 33 13.05 6.60 -9.34
CA ASP A 33 14.00 5.72 -10.03
C ASP A 33 14.71 4.76 -9.07
N ALA A 34 15.16 5.25 -7.92
CA ALA A 34 15.82 4.43 -6.93
C ALA A 34 14.91 3.33 -6.36
N LEU A 35 13.61 3.61 -6.21
CA LEU A 35 12.63 2.63 -5.74
C LEU A 35 12.29 1.63 -6.85
N ARG A 36 12.06 2.11 -8.08
CA ARG A 36 11.74 1.27 -9.24
C ARG A 36 12.89 0.34 -9.61
N ALA A 37 14.15 0.75 -9.38
CA ALA A 37 15.32 -0.12 -9.58
C ALA A 37 15.35 -1.34 -8.63
N CYS A 38 14.63 -1.28 -7.51
CA CYS A 38 14.55 -2.35 -6.52
C CYS A 38 13.31 -3.26 -6.68
N LEU A 39 12.42 -2.94 -7.62
CA LEU A 39 11.13 -3.61 -7.78
C LEU A 39 10.98 -4.13 -9.21
N HIS A 40 10.35 -5.28 -9.36
CA HIS A 40 9.89 -5.74 -10.66
C HIS A 40 8.71 -4.84 -11.14
N GLU A 41 8.54 -4.65 -12.45
CA GLU A 41 7.48 -3.79 -12.99
C GLU A 41 6.09 -4.19 -12.46
N ARG A 42 5.81 -5.49 -12.39
CA ARG A 42 4.58 -6.05 -11.78
C ARG A 42 4.36 -5.63 -10.32
N GLU A 43 5.42 -5.43 -9.55
CA GLU A 43 5.32 -4.98 -8.16
C GLU A 43 5.01 -3.48 -8.09
N VAL A 44 5.55 -2.69 -9.03
CA VAL A 44 5.21 -1.27 -9.18
C VAL A 44 3.73 -1.12 -9.54
N GLU A 45 3.25 -1.90 -10.51
CA GLU A 45 1.83 -1.94 -10.91
C GLU A 45 0.93 -2.32 -9.71
N ALA A 46 1.28 -3.39 -8.99
CA ALA A 46 0.53 -3.84 -7.82
C ALA A 46 0.50 -2.79 -6.70
N LEU A 47 1.61 -2.06 -6.50
CA LEU A 47 1.66 -0.98 -5.50
C LEU A 47 0.76 0.19 -5.90
N ILE A 48 0.74 0.56 -7.19
CA ILE A 48 -0.15 1.60 -7.73
C ILE A 48 -1.61 1.19 -7.55
N GLU A 49 -1.97 -0.04 -7.93
CA GLU A 49 -3.32 -0.58 -7.83
C GLU A 49 -3.82 -0.57 -6.38
N ARG A 50 -3.05 -1.17 -5.46
CA ARG A 50 -3.39 -1.20 -4.03
C ARG A 50 -3.51 0.20 -3.43
N SER A 51 -2.64 1.13 -3.84
CA SER A 51 -2.74 2.53 -3.38
C SER A 51 -4.00 3.20 -3.91
N THR A 52 -4.44 2.89 -5.13
CA THR A 52 -5.71 3.37 -5.67
C THR A 52 -6.90 2.82 -4.89
N GLU A 53 -6.92 1.52 -4.63
CA GLU A 53 -7.99 0.87 -3.87
C GLU A 53 -8.08 1.40 -2.44
N LEU A 54 -6.93 1.53 -1.76
CA LEU A 54 -6.86 2.07 -0.41
C LEU A 54 -7.34 3.53 -0.35
N LEU A 55 -7.05 4.35 -1.36
CA LEU A 55 -7.56 5.73 -1.39
C LEU A 55 -9.05 5.81 -1.74
N ALA A 56 -9.61 4.83 -2.45
CA ALA A 56 -11.03 4.78 -2.76
C ALA A 56 -11.87 4.43 -1.53
N ASN A 57 -11.34 3.57 -0.65
CA ASN A 57 -11.92 3.27 0.65
C ASN A 57 -10.82 3.38 1.73
N PRO A 58 -10.55 4.59 2.28
CA PRO A 58 -9.41 4.88 3.16
C PRO A 58 -9.66 4.37 4.59
N VAL A 59 -9.91 3.08 4.70
CA VAL A 59 -10.14 2.36 5.94
C VAL A 59 -9.15 1.21 5.98
N LEU A 60 -8.43 1.08 7.08
CA LEU A 60 -7.50 -0.02 7.29
C LEU A 60 -8.27 -1.34 7.33
N PRO A 61 -7.77 -2.38 6.64
CA PRO A 61 -8.49 -3.64 6.52
C PRO A 61 -8.68 -4.29 7.89
N GLU A 62 -9.85 -4.86 8.09
CA GLU A 62 -10.11 -5.76 9.22
C GLU A 62 -9.26 -7.02 9.09
N MET A 63 -8.93 -7.64 10.23
CA MET A 63 -8.35 -8.99 10.17
C MET A 63 -9.32 -9.94 9.50
N TYR A 64 -8.82 -10.71 8.54
CA TYR A 64 -9.56 -11.85 8.02
C TYR A 64 -9.85 -12.83 9.17
N PRO A 65 -10.99 -13.54 9.15
CA PRO A 65 -11.36 -14.47 10.23
C PRO A 65 -10.42 -15.69 10.34
N TRP A 66 -9.55 -15.89 9.36
CA TRP A 66 -8.61 -17.01 9.29
C TRP A 66 -7.28 -16.63 9.94
N ARG A 67 -6.64 -17.59 10.62
CA ARG A 67 -5.27 -17.40 11.11
C ARG A 67 -4.34 -17.27 9.91
N CYS A 68 -3.60 -16.17 9.83
CA CYS A 68 -2.42 -16.11 8.98
C CYS A 68 -1.43 -17.19 9.44
N VAL A 69 -1.27 -18.23 8.63
CA VAL A 69 -0.22 -19.23 8.86
C VAL A 69 1.11 -18.54 8.54
N PRO A 70 2.07 -18.49 9.47
CA PRO A 70 3.35 -17.85 9.19
C PRO A 70 4.01 -18.52 7.99
N TRP A 71 4.56 -17.72 7.07
CA TRP A 71 5.40 -18.22 5.98
C TRP A 71 6.88 -18.16 6.41
N PRO A 72 7.67 -19.22 6.18
CA PRO A 72 7.26 -20.52 5.65
C PRO A 72 6.44 -21.31 6.69
N PRO A 73 5.50 -22.16 6.24
CA PRO A 73 4.83 -23.09 7.14
C PRO A 73 5.90 -24.02 7.73
N ILE A 74 6.03 -23.99 9.05
CA ILE A 74 6.87 -24.92 9.80
C ILE A 74 6.18 -26.28 9.84
#